data_AF-A0A2V7ND29-F1
#
_entry.id   AF-A0A2V7ND29-F1
#
_cell.length_a   1.000
_cell.length_b   1.000
_cell.length_c   1.000
_cell.angle_alpha   90.00
_cell.angle_beta   90.00
_cell.angle_gamma   90.00
#
_symmetry.space_group_name_H-M   'P 1'
#
loop_
_entity.id
_entity.type
_entity.pdbx_description
1 polymer ?
#
loop_
_entity_poly.entity_id
_entity_poly.type
_entity_poly.pdbx_seq_one_letter_code
_entity_poly.pdbx_strand_id
1 'polypeptide(L)'
;MYEPKRPTLVATGLFSLWAALLSLPMLQGKWLASPWSDQYAAGYAFRAWGAEWWHRLGHVPLWNPELFGGLPFVAAGHGDIFYPTSFLRLVLPVETVVNVNFVLHYILAGLFTYWLLRRLHVSWTGAVIGGLAYELSGLIASYPSPGHDGKLFASAALPLAFLALVIALRDKRWEGYPLLALAVALSLLGHFQIAYYLLIATGLFALYLTLEEVPSDPAAWRVGRLGLALGAVLLGFGLAAIQVLPFIHYIPFSPRAQGFHGFAGSTSFAVPWSHVPEFVLKNFAGSRETYWGPNGLKLHSEYLGLPVIALAALGALAKERRRLVVWVGGLGLLFLLVSLGAGTPFYRVWWAVMPLVKKTRAPGMAFFVVALMVALLAGMGAERLERKEGRPHLTAWLVVAGIVALLAVTGVFGAMAQSLAAAVQAATGLQTIAAARADEAMIQWGAFGGAVALAITAGLALAARDERLTPRLFAVTLPLVVGCDLWLNARHFWVYSPNPRADLFRPDAVTDRIKGTPLPYRALDLGVYPPRYYGVPLMAFDIPQMLGHHGNELRY
;
A
#
# COMPACT_ATOMS: atom_id res chain seq x y z
N MET A 1 -10.52 2.85 30.57
CA MET A 1 -9.62 2.76 29.39
C MET A 1 -8.19 2.76 29.89
N TYR A 2 -7.33 1.88 29.37
CA TYR A 2 -5.93 1.80 29.78
C TYR A 2 -5.05 2.66 28.86
N GLU A 3 -4.09 3.38 29.45
CA GLU A 3 -3.05 4.10 28.71
C GLU A 3 -1.70 3.87 29.40
N PRO A 4 -0.66 3.43 28.69
CA PRO A 4 0.66 3.22 29.30
C PRO A 4 1.37 4.55 29.53
N LYS A 5 2.34 4.57 30.46
CA LYS A 5 3.12 5.78 30.83
C LYS A 5 3.79 6.48 29.64
N ARG A 6 4.21 5.73 28.62
CA ARG A 6 4.83 6.24 27.39
C ARG A 6 3.99 5.79 26.17
N PRO A 7 2.84 6.42 25.91
CA PRO A 7 1.84 5.91 24.97
C PRO A 7 2.37 5.75 23.55
N THR A 8 3.09 6.75 23.04
CA THR A 8 3.66 6.70 21.69
C THR A 8 4.77 5.66 21.58
N LEU A 9 5.68 5.58 22.57
CA LEU A 9 6.79 4.61 22.54
C LEU A 9 6.28 3.16 22.52
N VAL A 10 5.26 2.84 23.34
CA VAL A 10 4.67 1.50 23.36
C VAL A 10 3.96 1.19 22.04
N ALA A 11 3.24 2.17 21.47
CA ALA A 11 2.61 2.01 20.16
C ALA A 11 3.66 1.76 19.06
N THR A 12 4.75 2.55 19.04
CA THR A 12 5.89 2.34 18.12
C THR A 12 6.47 0.93 18.25
N GLY A 13 6.62 0.42 19.48
CA GLY A 13 7.09 -0.96 19.71
C GLY A 13 6.15 -2.01 19.10
N LEU A 14 4.82 -1.82 19.20
CA LEU A 14 3.83 -2.74 18.64
C LEU A 14 3.81 -2.72 17.09
N PHE A 15 3.93 -1.55 16.47
CA PHE A 15 4.05 -1.43 15.00
C PHE A 15 5.37 -2.06 14.52
N SER A 16 6.46 -1.78 15.24
CA SER A 16 7.79 -2.33 14.90
C SER A 16 7.88 -3.85 15.05
N LEU A 17 7.14 -4.45 15.98
CA LEU A 17 7.18 -5.91 16.24
C LEU A 17 6.92 -6.72 14.97
N TRP A 18 5.84 -6.43 14.26
CA TRP A 18 5.42 -7.20 13.11
C TRP A 18 6.34 -7.00 11.92
N ALA A 19 6.75 -5.75 11.67
CA ALA A 19 7.73 -5.42 10.66
C ALA A 19 9.07 -6.12 10.95
N ALA A 20 9.53 -6.14 12.20
CA ALA A 20 10.76 -6.82 12.60
C ALA A 20 10.70 -8.33 12.37
N LEU A 21 9.57 -8.98 12.69
CA LEU A 21 9.36 -10.42 12.44
C LEU A 21 9.40 -10.74 10.94
N LEU A 22 8.79 -9.90 10.09
CA LEU A 22 8.86 -10.05 8.63
C LEU A 22 10.26 -9.77 8.07
N SER A 23 11.07 -8.99 8.81
CA SER A 23 12.40 -8.52 8.42
C SER A 23 13.55 -9.42 8.86
N LEU A 24 13.30 -10.49 9.63
CA LEU A 24 14.35 -11.38 10.12
C LEU A 24 15.30 -11.90 9.02
N PRO A 25 14.84 -12.25 7.80
CA PRO A 25 15.75 -12.68 6.73
C PRO A 25 16.78 -11.62 6.31
N MET A 26 16.51 -10.33 6.55
CA MET A 26 17.46 -9.24 6.27
C MET A 26 18.73 -9.32 7.12
N LEU A 27 18.63 -9.88 8.34
CA LEU A 27 19.79 -10.09 9.22
C LEU A 27 20.79 -11.10 8.64
N GLN A 28 20.34 -11.93 7.69
CA GLN A 28 21.18 -12.86 6.94
C GLN A 28 21.72 -12.25 5.64
N GLY A 29 21.59 -10.93 5.46
CA GLY A 29 22.03 -10.23 4.24
C GLY A 29 21.12 -10.46 3.03
N LYS A 30 19.91 -10.99 3.22
CA LYS A 30 18.94 -11.18 2.13
C LYS A 30 18.29 -9.86 1.70
N TRP A 31 17.88 -9.82 0.45
CA TRP A 31 17.26 -8.66 -0.17
C TRP A 31 15.75 -8.85 -0.31
N LEU A 32 14.96 -7.90 0.20
CA LEU A 32 13.50 -7.90 0.10
C LEU A 32 13.08 -7.48 -1.31
N ALA A 33 13.22 -8.42 -2.24
CA ALA A 33 12.75 -8.30 -3.60
C ALA A 33 12.35 -9.68 -4.08
N SER A 34 11.07 -9.85 -4.41
CA SER A 34 10.59 -11.09 -5.01
C SER A 34 11.23 -11.27 -6.40
N PRO A 35 11.65 -12.47 -6.83
CA PRO A 35 12.22 -12.70 -8.17
C PRO A 35 11.35 -12.22 -9.34
N TRP A 36 10.05 -12.02 -9.10
CA TRP A 36 9.05 -11.59 -10.09
C TRP A 36 8.70 -10.11 -9.99
N SER A 37 9.33 -9.38 -9.08
CA SER A 37 9.08 -7.97 -8.78
C SER A 37 9.78 -7.04 -9.76
N ASP A 38 9.24 -5.82 -9.90
CA ASP A 38 9.89 -4.75 -10.65
C ASP A 38 11.22 -4.37 -10.01
N GLN A 39 11.30 -4.51 -8.67
CA GLN A 39 12.50 -4.25 -7.88
C GLN A 39 13.65 -5.21 -8.22
N TYR A 40 13.35 -6.50 -8.37
CA TYR A 40 14.31 -7.52 -8.77
C TYR A 40 14.72 -7.37 -10.24
N ALA A 41 13.74 -7.12 -11.11
CA ALA A 41 13.94 -7.03 -12.56
C ALA A 41 14.79 -5.83 -12.98
N ALA A 42 14.54 -4.65 -12.40
CA ALA A 42 15.20 -3.43 -12.85
C ALA A 42 15.47 -2.41 -11.73
N GLY A 43 14.66 -2.41 -10.67
CA GLY A 43 14.74 -1.41 -9.60
C GLY A 43 16.10 -1.35 -8.90
N TYR A 44 16.81 -2.46 -8.76
CA TYR A 44 18.19 -2.45 -8.24
C TYR A 44 19.17 -1.75 -9.17
N ALA A 45 19.20 -2.15 -10.46
CA ALA A 45 20.14 -1.63 -11.45
C ALA A 45 20.07 -0.10 -11.56
N PHE A 46 18.86 0.45 -11.69
CA PHE A 46 18.66 1.90 -11.78
C PHE A 46 19.15 2.65 -10.53
N ARG A 47 18.93 2.09 -9.35
CA ARG A 47 19.33 2.72 -8.08
C ARG A 47 20.83 2.60 -7.83
N ALA A 48 21.43 1.47 -8.19
CA ALA A 48 22.87 1.23 -8.09
C ALA A 48 23.63 2.14 -9.05
N TRP A 49 23.26 2.11 -10.33
CA TRP A 49 23.83 2.98 -11.36
C TRP A 49 23.65 4.47 -11.01
N GLY A 50 22.46 4.89 -10.59
CA GLY A 50 22.19 6.27 -10.21
C GLY A 50 23.04 6.76 -9.03
N ALA A 51 23.28 5.90 -8.02
CA ALA A 51 24.15 6.23 -6.89
C ALA A 51 25.62 6.32 -7.32
N GLU A 52 26.09 5.38 -8.13
CA GLU A 52 27.46 5.37 -8.65
C GLU A 52 27.75 6.61 -9.52
N TRP A 53 26.84 6.95 -10.44
CA TRP A 53 27.00 8.12 -11.29
C TRP A 53 26.87 9.43 -10.52
N TRP A 54 26.08 9.48 -9.44
CA TRP A 54 26.12 10.61 -8.53
C TRP A 54 27.53 10.80 -7.94
N HIS A 55 28.20 9.73 -7.50
CA HIS A 55 29.57 9.83 -6.97
C HIS A 55 30.58 10.33 -8.01
N ARG A 56 30.40 9.95 -9.28
CA ARG A 56 31.29 10.36 -10.37
C ARG A 56 31.05 11.80 -10.83
N LEU A 57 29.79 12.24 -10.89
CA LEU A 57 29.40 13.55 -11.43
C LEU A 57 29.25 14.65 -10.36
N GLY A 58 29.02 14.27 -9.10
CA GLY A 58 28.66 15.19 -8.02
C GLY A 58 27.20 15.67 -8.06
N HIS A 59 26.38 15.15 -8.97
CA HIS A 59 24.95 15.47 -9.12
C HIS A 59 24.15 14.30 -9.71
N VAL A 60 22.82 14.36 -9.70
CA VAL A 60 21.97 13.30 -10.29
C VAL A 60 22.29 13.19 -11.78
N PRO A 61 22.50 11.98 -12.34
CA PRO A 61 22.61 11.80 -13.77
C PRO A 61 21.29 12.19 -14.47
N LEU A 62 21.37 12.99 -15.53
CA LEU A 62 20.18 13.43 -16.28
C LEU A 62 19.91 12.53 -17.50
N TRP A 63 20.94 11.85 -18.00
CA TRP A 63 20.86 10.95 -19.15
C TRP A 63 21.49 9.61 -18.79
N ASN A 64 20.76 8.53 -19.02
CA ASN A 64 21.26 7.17 -18.88
C ASN A 64 21.52 6.61 -20.29
N PRO A 65 22.79 6.40 -20.71
CA PRO A 65 23.11 5.90 -22.04
C PRO A 65 22.99 4.37 -22.16
N GLU A 66 22.76 3.68 -21.05
CA GLU A 66 22.94 2.22 -20.94
C GLU A 66 21.79 1.42 -21.55
N LEU A 67 20.59 1.98 -21.67
CA LEU A 67 19.41 1.27 -22.21
C LEU A 67 18.81 2.04 -23.38
N PHE A 68 18.28 1.31 -24.37
CA PHE A 68 17.48 1.83 -25.49
C PHE A 68 18.16 2.92 -26.35
N GLY A 69 19.49 2.97 -26.45
CA GLY A 69 20.14 4.10 -27.12
C GLY A 69 20.31 5.34 -26.23
N GLY A 70 19.63 5.38 -25.09
CA GLY A 70 19.69 6.38 -24.06
C GLY A 70 18.30 6.85 -23.62
N LEU A 71 18.15 7.16 -22.34
CA LEU A 71 16.90 7.68 -21.77
C LEU A 71 17.15 8.83 -20.79
N PRO A 72 16.22 9.81 -20.69
CA PRO A 72 16.34 10.86 -19.71
C PRO A 72 16.08 10.29 -18.31
N PHE A 73 17.12 10.16 -17.48
CA PHE A 73 17.06 9.41 -16.23
C PHE A 73 16.04 10.00 -15.24
N VAL A 74 16.05 11.31 -15.01
CA VAL A 74 15.06 11.95 -14.13
C VAL A 74 13.67 11.93 -14.77
N ALA A 75 13.57 12.31 -16.05
CA ALA A 75 12.28 12.52 -16.70
C ALA A 75 11.54 11.21 -17.03
N ALA A 76 12.26 10.12 -17.27
CA ALA A 76 11.66 8.79 -17.43
C ALA A 76 11.11 8.26 -16.10
N GLY A 77 11.54 8.79 -14.95
CA GLY A 77 10.96 8.47 -13.64
C GLY A 77 11.40 7.11 -13.08
N HIS A 78 12.65 7.03 -12.59
CA HIS A 78 13.21 5.82 -11.99
C HIS A 78 13.01 5.77 -10.47
N GLY A 79 11.82 5.37 -10.05
CA GLY A 79 11.53 5.13 -8.64
C GLY A 79 11.67 6.39 -7.78
N ASP A 80 12.40 6.28 -6.68
CA ASP A 80 12.45 7.22 -5.55
C ASP A 80 13.59 8.26 -5.64
N ILE A 81 14.03 8.68 -6.84
CA ILE A 81 15.25 9.50 -7.07
C ILE A 81 15.41 10.63 -6.04
N PHE A 82 14.38 11.45 -5.86
CA PHE A 82 14.40 12.61 -4.95
C PHE A 82 13.65 12.38 -3.63
N TYR A 83 13.26 11.14 -3.34
CA TYR A 83 12.65 10.82 -2.06
C TYR A 83 13.69 10.95 -0.94
N PRO A 84 13.39 11.49 0.25
CA PRO A 84 14.42 11.80 1.25
C PRO A 84 15.34 10.64 1.64
N THR A 85 14.82 9.40 1.69
CA THR A 85 15.61 8.22 2.04
C THR A 85 16.46 7.69 0.87
N SER A 86 16.27 8.18 -0.35
CA SER A 86 17.06 7.82 -1.53
C SER A 86 18.54 8.14 -1.35
N PHE A 87 18.83 9.27 -0.71
CA PHE A 87 20.17 9.79 -0.48
C PHE A 87 21.00 8.92 0.47
N LEU A 88 20.36 8.04 1.25
CA LEU A 88 21.09 7.04 2.05
C LEU A 88 21.91 6.10 1.17
N ARG A 89 21.53 5.92 -0.11
CA ARG A 89 22.27 5.09 -1.09
C ARG A 89 23.64 5.67 -1.46
N LEU A 90 23.93 6.92 -1.11
CA LEU A 90 25.24 7.52 -1.31
C LEU A 90 26.27 7.04 -0.28
N VAL A 91 25.83 6.38 0.79
CA VAL A 91 26.72 5.89 1.86
C VAL A 91 26.43 4.45 2.26
N LEU A 92 25.22 3.94 2.02
CA LEU A 92 24.82 2.56 2.31
C LEU A 92 24.56 1.77 1.03
N PRO A 93 24.72 0.42 1.05
CA PRO A 93 24.35 -0.44 -0.06
C PRO A 93 22.88 -0.29 -0.47
N VAL A 94 22.61 -0.36 -1.78
CA VAL A 94 21.27 -0.15 -2.36
C VAL A 94 20.25 -1.14 -1.79
N GLU A 95 20.61 -2.41 -1.67
CA GLU A 95 19.76 -3.45 -1.10
C GLU A 95 19.40 -3.18 0.37
N THR A 96 20.34 -2.64 1.14
CA THR A 96 20.11 -2.25 2.54
C THR A 96 19.11 -1.10 2.61
N VAL A 97 19.29 -0.06 1.79
CA VAL A 97 18.38 1.10 1.79
C VAL A 97 16.98 0.70 1.33
N VAL A 98 16.85 -0.12 0.30
CA VAL A 98 15.55 -0.63 -0.17
C VAL A 98 14.83 -1.40 0.95
N ASN A 99 15.54 -2.32 1.61
CA ASN A 99 14.97 -3.09 2.71
C ASN A 99 14.51 -2.17 3.85
N VAL A 100 15.38 -1.26 4.31
CA VAL A 100 15.07 -0.29 5.37
C VAL A 100 13.89 0.60 4.98
N ASN A 101 13.80 1.02 3.71
CA ASN A 101 12.71 1.84 3.21
C ASN A 101 11.35 1.15 3.33
N PHE A 102 11.25 -0.13 2.98
CA PHE A 102 10.02 -0.89 3.17
C PHE A 102 9.64 -0.95 4.65
N VAL A 103 10.57 -1.34 5.53
CA VAL A 103 10.33 -1.46 6.98
C VAL A 103 9.92 -0.12 7.60
N LEU A 104 10.64 0.95 7.28
CA LEU A 104 10.38 2.28 7.81
C LEU A 104 8.97 2.75 7.45
N HIS A 105 8.58 2.68 6.18
CA HIS A 105 7.29 3.20 5.74
C HIS A 105 6.11 2.34 6.19
N TYR A 106 6.36 1.07 6.44
CA TYR A 106 5.41 0.19 7.12
C TYR A 106 5.07 0.70 8.51
N ILE A 107 6.11 0.92 9.33
CA ILE A 107 5.97 1.44 10.70
C ILE A 107 5.35 2.84 10.68
N LEU A 108 5.72 3.70 9.72
CA LEU A 108 5.16 5.03 9.57
C LEU A 108 3.66 5.00 9.21
N ALA A 109 3.21 4.06 8.37
CA ALA A 109 1.79 3.91 8.06
C ALA A 109 0.96 3.65 9.33
N GLY A 110 1.44 2.76 10.20
CA GLY A 110 0.83 2.48 11.51
C GLY A 110 0.89 3.69 12.45
N LEU A 111 2.06 4.32 12.59
CA LEU A 111 2.27 5.46 13.49
C LEU A 111 1.47 6.70 13.11
N PHE A 112 1.42 7.05 11.83
CA PHE A 112 0.63 8.19 11.37
C PHE A 112 -0.86 7.96 11.58
N THR A 113 -1.34 6.72 11.37
CA THR A 113 -2.73 6.34 11.63
C THR A 113 -3.04 6.40 13.13
N TYR A 114 -2.12 5.92 13.97
CA TYR A 114 -2.20 6.05 15.43
C TYR A 114 -2.30 7.52 15.86
N TRP A 115 -1.39 8.39 15.40
CA TRP A 115 -1.43 9.81 15.75
C TRP A 115 -2.69 10.51 15.26
N LEU A 116 -3.16 10.18 14.05
CA LEU A 116 -4.45 10.64 13.54
C LEU A 116 -5.59 10.24 14.49
N LEU A 117 -5.69 8.96 14.87
CA LEU A 117 -6.75 8.49 15.77
C LEU A 117 -6.66 9.10 17.17
N ARG A 118 -5.45 9.27 17.72
CA ARG A 118 -5.25 10.00 18.99
C ARG A 118 -5.68 11.46 18.87
N ARG A 119 -5.39 12.12 17.74
CA ARG A 119 -5.84 13.49 17.49
C ARG A 119 -7.35 13.57 17.29
N LEU A 120 -7.97 12.53 16.74
CA LEU A 120 -9.44 12.36 16.69
C LEU A 120 -10.03 11.94 18.04
N HIS A 121 -9.27 11.94 19.14
CA HIS A 121 -9.70 11.60 20.50
C HIS A 121 -10.17 10.14 20.66
N VAL A 122 -9.71 9.21 19.83
CA VAL A 122 -9.92 7.78 20.03
C VAL A 122 -8.95 7.27 21.11
N SER A 123 -9.39 6.32 21.95
CA SER A 123 -8.59 5.72 23.02
C SER A 123 -7.23 5.19 22.57
N TRP A 124 -6.30 4.97 23.51
CA TRP A 124 -4.96 4.45 23.17
C TRP A 124 -5.04 3.09 22.48
N THR A 125 -5.80 2.15 23.05
CA THR A 125 -6.01 0.82 22.47
C THR A 125 -6.66 0.92 21.09
N GLY A 126 -7.70 1.75 20.94
CA GLY A 126 -8.35 1.96 19.65
C GLY A 126 -7.40 2.54 18.59
N ALA A 127 -6.56 3.51 18.96
CA ALA A 127 -5.58 4.07 18.06
C ALA A 127 -4.49 3.06 17.63
N VAL A 128 -4.06 2.19 18.53
CA VAL A 128 -3.12 1.09 18.21
C VAL A 128 -3.76 0.09 17.25
N ILE A 129 -5.01 -0.30 17.50
CA ILE A 129 -5.75 -1.21 16.62
C ILE A 129 -5.95 -0.63 15.23
N GLY A 130 -6.34 0.64 15.12
CA GLY A 130 -6.46 1.30 13.82
C GLY A 130 -5.11 1.42 13.11
N GLY A 131 -4.03 1.72 13.85
CA GLY A 131 -2.66 1.70 13.30
C GLY A 131 -2.29 0.36 12.69
N LEU A 132 -2.45 -0.74 13.44
CA LEU A 132 -2.15 -2.09 12.98
C LEU A 132 -3.05 -2.51 11.82
N ALA A 133 -4.34 -2.16 11.87
CA ALA A 133 -5.31 -2.45 10.82
C ALA A 133 -4.90 -1.82 9.48
N TYR A 134 -4.34 -0.61 9.49
CA TYR A 134 -3.86 0.02 8.26
C TYR A 134 -2.50 -0.51 7.81
N GLU A 135 -1.52 -0.52 8.72
CA GLU A 135 -0.16 -1.01 8.48
C GLU A 135 -0.15 -2.42 7.90
N LEU A 136 -0.87 -3.35 8.54
CA LEU A 136 -0.91 -4.76 8.17
C LEU A 136 -2.09 -5.09 7.23
N SER A 137 -2.84 -4.11 6.73
CA SER A 137 -3.86 -4.37 5.70
C SER A 137 -3.23 -5.03 4.49
N GLY A 138 -3.95 -5.96 3.85
CA GLY A 138 -3.44 -6.79 2.77
C GLY A 138 -2.75 -6.00 1.66
N LEU A 139 -3.29 -4.83 1.30
CA LEU A 139 -2.72 -4.00 0.24
C LEU A 139 -1.38 -3.38 0.66
N ILE A 140 -1.33 -2.78 1.85
CA ILE A 140 -0.10 -2.15 2.38
C ILE A 140 0.97 -3.21 2.65
N ALA A 141 0.57 -4.32 3.27
CA ALA A 141 1.38 -5.49 3.60
C ALA A 141 2.06 -6.15 2.41
N SER A 142 1.46 -6.03 1.23
CA SER A 142 1.89 -6.78 0.07
C SER A 142 2.68 -5.97 -0.95
N TYR A 143 2.85 -4.66 -0.78
CA TYR A 143 3.70 -3.84 -1.67
C TYR A 143 5.15 -4.32 -1.86
N PRO A 144 5.79 -5.02 -0.90
CA PRO A 144 7.11 -5.62 -1.13
C PRO A 144 7.12 -6.70 -2.22
N SER A 145 6.04 -7.48 -2.37
CA SER A 145 5.95 -8.58 -3.34
C SER A 145 6.12 -8.13 -4.81
N PRO A 146 5.43 -7.09 -5.30
CA PRO A 146 5.71 -6.51 -6.61
C PRO A 146 6.89 -5.53 -6.62
N GLY A 147 7.45 -5.20 -5.45
CA GLY A 147 8.54 -4.22 -5.33
C GLY A 147 8.08 -2.76 -5.48
N HIS A 148 6.84 -2.45 -5.07
CA HIS A 148 6.22 -1.13 -5.26
C HIS A 148 6.40 -0.22 -4.03
N ASP A 149 7.64 0.13 -3.72
CA ASP A 149 8.00 1.04 -2.63
C ASP A 149 7.35 2.43 -2.76
N GLY A 150 7.34 3.03 -3.95
CA GLY A 150 6.70 4.32 -4.19
C GLY A 150 5.21 4.35 -3.85
N LYS A 151 4.48 3.23 -4.04
CA LYS A 151 3.07 3.11 -3.63
C LYS A 151 2.95 3.09 -2.11
N LEU A 152 3.81 2.32 -1.43
CA LEU A 152 3.85 2.30 0.04
C LEU A 152 4.13 3.69 0.61
N PHE A 153 5.11 4.43 0.07
CA PHE A 153 5.46 5.77 0.55
C PHE A 153 4.26 6.72 0.43
N ALA A 154 3.60 6.71 -0.72
CA ALA A 154 2.45 7.56 -0.99
C ALA A 154 1.21 7.17 -0.17
N SER A 155 0.98 5.87 0.07
CA SER A 155 -0.08 5.39 0.94
C SER A 155 0.17 5.73 2.41
N ALA A 156 1.40 5.57 2.91
CA ALA A 156 1.77 5.96 4.27
C ALA A 156 1.56 7.47 4.53
N ALA A 157 1.71 8.32 3.51
CA ALA A 157 1.46 9.75 3.63
C ALA A 157 -0.03 10.14 3.80
N LEU A 158 -0.99 9.26 3.49
CA LEU A 158 -2.43 9.55 3.61
C LEU A 158 -2.87 9.85 5.06
N PRO A 159 -2.62 8.98 6.05
CA PRO A 159 -2.94 9.29 7.45
C PRO A 159 -2.19 10.53 7.96
N LEU A 160 -0.97 10.79 7.47
CA LEU A 160 -0.23 12.01 7.79
C LEU A 160 -0.94 13.26 7.27
N ALA A 161 -1.44 13.24 6.03
CA ALA A 161 -2.18 14.35 5.45
C ALA A 161 -3.51 14.59 6.20
N PHE A 162 -4.22 13.52 6.60
CA PHE A 162 -5.43 13.64 7.42
C PHE A 162 -5.10 14.24 8.80
N LEU A 163 -4.02 13.79 9.45
CA LEU A 163 -3.55 14.35 10.71
C LEU A 163 -3.20 15.83 10.59
N ALA A 164 -2.48 16.19 9.52
CA ALA A 164 -2.11 17.57 9.22
C ALA A 164 -3.35 18.47 9.04
N LEU A 165 -4.38 17.98 8.35
CA LEU A 165 -5.65 18.69 8.20
C LEU A 165 -6.41 18.84 9.51
N VAL A 166 -6.42 17.83 10.38
CA VAL A 166 -7.01 17.95 11.72
C VAL A 166 -6.30 19.05 12.52
N ILE A 167 -4.96 19.07 12.50
CA ILE A 167 -4.16 20.08 13.19
C ILE A 167 -4.46 21.49 12.62
N ALA A 168 -4.43 21.63 11.29
CA ALA A 168 -4.61 22.92 10.63
C ALA A 168 -6.05 23.47 10.74
N LEU A 169 -7.03 22.66 10.37
CA LEU A 169 -8.40 23.13 10.16
C LEU A 169 -9.24 23.06 11.43
N ARG A 170 -9.21 21.92 12.13
CA ARG A 170 -10.01 21.71 13.35
C ARG A 170 -9.35 22.34 14.57
N ASP A 171 -8.06 22.05 14.79
CA ASP A 171 -7.35 22.52 15.98
C ASP A 171 -6.76 23.93 15.82
N LYS A 172 -6.85 24.51 14.61
CA LYS A 172 -6.46 25.90 14.30
C LYS A 172 -4.97 26.16 14.52
N ARG A 173 -4.14 25.17 14.22
CA ARG A 173 -2.70 25.17 14.48
C ARG A 173 -1.89 25.23 13.19
N TRP A 174 -0.97 26.19 13.10
CA TRP A 174 -0.24 26.46 11.87
C TRP A 174 0.67 25.29 11.43
N GLU A 175 1.11 24.45 12.38
CA GLU A 175 1.99 23.31 12.14
C GLU A 175 1.37 22.27 11.20
N GLY A 176 0.04 22.27 11.08
CA GLY A 176 -0.66 21.40 10.14
C GLY A 176 -0.40 21.76 8.68
N TYR A 177 -0.13 23.03 8.35
CA TYR A 177 0.14 23.44 6.96
C TYR A 177 1.47 22.90 6.40
N PRO A 178 2.64 23.09 7.05
CA PRO A 178 3.88 22.49 6.56
C PRO A 178 3.82 20.96 6.59
N LEU A 179 3.11 20.36 7.56
CA LEU A 179 2.93 18.91 7.60
C LEU A 179 2.11 18.39 6.40
N LEU A 180 1.08 19.14 5.98
CA LEU A 180 0.29 18.83 4.80
C LEU A 180 1.13 18.97 3.52
N ALA A 181 1.92 20.04 3.41
CA ALA A 181 2.83 20.24 2.29
C ALA A 181 3.83 19.07 2.18
N LEU A 182 4.40 18.64 3.31
CA LEU A 182 5.29 17.48 3.37
C LEU A 182 4.58 16.19 2.94
N ALA A 183 3.38 15.91 3.45
CA ALA A 183 2.64 14.70 3.09
C ALA A 183 2.32 14.65 1.58
N VAL A 184 1.93 15.78 0.99
CA VAL A 184 1.69 15.92 -0.45
C VAL A 184 2.99 15.71 -1.25
N ALA A 185 4.08 16.35 -0.83
CA ALA A 185 5.38 16.22 -1.48
C ALA A 185 5.87 14.76 -1.47
N LEU A 186 5.86 14.09 -0.32
CA LEU A 186 6.27 12.69 -0.20
C LEU A 186 5.38 11.77 -1.04
N SER A 187 4.08 12.05 -1.11
CA SER A 187 3.17 11.27 -1.94
C SER A 187 3.45 11.41 -3.43
N LEU A 188 3.71 12.64 -3.90
CA LEU A 188 4.07 12.91 -5.29
C LEU A 188 5.44 12.35 -5.68
N LEU A 189 6.42 12.46 -4.77
CA LEU A 189 7.76 11.88 -4.95
C LEU A 189 7.72 10.34 -4.95
N GLY A 190 6.76 9.73 -4.25
CA GLY A 190 6.55 8.29 -4.21
C GLY A 190 5.80 7.76 -5.42
N HIS A 191 4.55 8.20 -5.65
CA HIS A 191 3.73 7.69 -6.75
C HIS A 191 2.57 8.63 -7.14
N PHE A 192 2.64 9.21 -8.34
CA PHE A 192 1.67 10.20 -8.85
C PHE A 192 0.20 9.77 -8.77
N GLN A 193 -0.14 8.53 -9.16
CA GLN A 193 -1.53 8.08 -9.13
C GLN A 193 -2.07 7.84 -7.71
N ILE A 194 -1.23 7.44 -6.76
CA ILE A 194 -1.65 7.30 -5.36
C ILE A 194 -1.84 8.69 -4.75
N ALA A 195 -0.94 9.64 -5.07
CA ALA A 195 -1.08 11.04 -4.70
C ALA A 195 -2.39 11.66 -5.21
N TYR A 196 -2.81 11.32 -6.44
CA TYR A 196 -4.10 11.76 -6.99
C TYR A 196 -5.28 11.31 -6.11
N TYR A 197 -5.33 10.04 -5.72
CA TYR A 197 -6.36 9.52 -4.82
C TYR A 197 -6.27 10.12 -3.41
N LEU A 198 -5.04 10.31 -2.89
CA LEU A 198 -4.79 10.98 -1.62
C LEU A 198 -5.36 12.40 -1.64
N LEU A 199 -5.07 13.20 -2.67
CA LEU A 199 -5.53 14.58 -2.77
C LEU A 199 -7.05 14.69 -2.77
N ILE A 200 -7.75 13.81 -3.49
CA ILE A 200 -9.23 13.75 -3.47
C ILE A 200 -9.73 13.41 -2.07
N ALA A 201 -9.19 12.36 -1.44
CA ALA A 201 -9.58 11.95 -0.10
C ALA A 201 -9.34 13.07 0.93
N THR A 202 -8.18 13.73 0.87
CA THR A 202 -7.84 14.85 1.76
C THR A 202 -8.70 16.08 1.50
N GLY A 203 -9.07 16.35 0.24
CA GLY A 203 -9.97 17.46 -0.10
C GLY A 203 -11.36 17.26 0.50
N LEU A 204 -11.93 16.07 0.34
CA LEU A 204 -13.23 15.73 0.95
C LEU A 204 -13.16 15.74 2.48
N PHE A 205 -12.07 15.25 3.06
CA PHE A 205 -11.87 15.29 4.50
C PHE A 205 -11.69 16.73 5.03
N ALA A 206 -11.02 17.61 4.29
CA ALA A 206 -10.91 19.03 4.62
C ALA A 206 -12.27 19.74 4.58
N LEU A 207 -13.14 19.37 3.64
CA LEU A 207 -14.53 19.84 3.60
C LEU A 207 -15.29 19.39 4.84
N TYR A 208 -15.20 18.12 5.22
CA TYR A 208 -15.78 17.63 6.48
C TYR A 208 -15.32 18.46 7.68
N LEU A 209 -14.00 18.63 7.88
CA LEU A 209 -13.47 19.38 9.01
C LEU A 209 -13.99 20.83 9.02
N THR A 210 -14.08 21.46 7.85
CA THR A 210 -14.50 22.86 7.74
C THR A 210 -16.00 23.07 7.90
N LEU A 211 -16.82 22.13 7.43
CA LEU A 211 -18.27 22.23 7.42
C LEU A 211 -18.89 21.70 8.73
N GLU A 212 -18.33 20.65 9.31
CA GLU A 212 -18.98 19.87 10.36
C GLU A 212 -18.32 19.99 11.75
N GLU A 213 -16.99 20.19 11.82
CA GLU A 213 -16.25 20.21 13.09
C GLU A 213 -16.05 21.62 13.68
N VAL A 214 -16.06 22.66 12.83
CA VAL A 214 -15.95 24.06 13.27
C VAL A 214 -17.12 24.94 12.77
N PRO A 215 -18.38 24.49 12.89
CA PRO A 215 -19.52 25.19 12.27
C PRO A 215 -19.79 26.58 12.88
N SER A 216 -19.33 26.83 14.10
CA SER A 216 -19.48 28.12 14.81
C SER A 216 -18.49 29.20 14.34
N ASP A 217 -17.42 28.84 13.64
CA ASP A 217 -16.46 29.82 13.15
C ASP A 217 -17.04 30.63 11.98
N PRO A 218 -16.81 31.96 11.92
CA PRO A 218 -17.30 32.77 10.81
C PRO A 218 -16.77 32.26 9.46
N ALA A 219 -17.61 32.32 8.43
CA ALA A 219 -17.32 31.75 7.11
C ALA A 219 -15.97 32.25 6.53
N ALA A 220 -15.64 33.53 6.70
CA ALA A 220 -14.38 34.11 6.25
C ALA A 220 -13.15 33.40 6.83
N TRP A 221 -13.14 33.06 8.12
CA TRP A 221 -12.04 32.34 8.77
C TRP A 221 -11.95 30.87 8.34
N ARG A 222 -13.10 30.25 8.06
CA ARG A 222 -13.16 28.89 7.52
C ARG A 222 -12.57 28.84 6.11
N VAL A 223 -13.00 29.76 5.25
CA VAL A 223 -12.47 29.92 3.88
C VAL A 223 -10.99 30.28 3.90
N GLY A 224 -10.55 31.18 4.78
CA GLY A 224 -9.14 31.54 4.93
C GLY A 224 -8.26 30.34 5.28
N ARG A 225 -8.66 29.50 6.24
CA ARG A 225 -7.92 28.27 6.59
C ARG A 225 -7.92 27.23 5.47
N LEU A 226 -9.01 27.09 4.71
CA LEU A 226 -9.04 26.26 3.51
C LEU A 226 -8.11 26.80 2.42
N GLY A 227 -8.05 28.11 2.23
CA GLY A 227 -7.10 28.76 1.33
C GLY A 227 -5.65 28.50 1.72
N LEU A 228 -5.31 28.56 3.01
CA LEU A 228 -3.99 28.19 3.51
C LEU A 228 -3.69 26.70 3.33
N ALA A 229 -4.68 25.81 3.51
CA ALA A 229 -4.52 24.38 3.23
C ALA A 229 -4.27 24.13 1.74
N LEU A 230 -4.96 24.84 0.84
CA LEU A 230 -4.66 24.82 -0.59
C LEU A 230 -3.25 25.34 -0.87
N GLY A 231 -2.83 26.43 -0.23
CA GLY A 231 -1.46 26.93 -0.30
C GLY A 231 -0.41 25.89 0.11
N ALA A 232 -0.67 25.13 1.18
CA ALA A 232 0.18 24.02 1.60
C ALA A 232 0.21 22.87 0.58
N VAL A 233 -0.92 22.52 -0.04
CA VAL A 233 -0.96 21.55 -1.14
C VAL A 233 -0.08 22.03 -2.30
N LEU A 234 -0.22 23.29 -2.73
CA LEU A 234 0.59 23.90 -3.78
C LEU A 234 2.09 23.91 -3.44
N LEU A 235 2.44 24.20 -2.18
CA LEU A 235 3.82 24.08 -1.70
C LEU A 235 4.33 22.64 -1.83
N GLY A 236 3.51 21.64 -1.48
CA GLY A 236 3.85 20.23 -1.66
C GLY A 236 4.12 19.86 -3.13
N PHE A 237 3.32 20.39 -4.07
CA PHE A 237 3.60 20.28 -5.50
C PHE A 237 4.92 20.96 -5.89
N GLY A 238 5.20 22.14 -5.33
CA GLY A 238 6.46 22.87 -5.54
C GLY A 238 7.69 22.07 -5.07
N LEU A 239 7.61 21.44 -3.90
CA LEU A 239 8.69 20.60 -3.37
C LEU A 239 8.93 19.35 -4.24
N ALA A 240 7.88 18.76 -4.78
CA ALA A 240 7.99 17.60 -5.68
C ALA A 240 8.29 17.99 -7.15
N ALA A 241 8.29 19.29 -7.49
CA ALA A 241 8.40 19.77 -8.86
C ALA A 241 9.70 19.32 -9.55
N ILE A 242 10.78 19.14 -8.79
CA ILE A 242 12.07 18.62 -9.28
C ILE A 242 11.95 17.25 -9.96
N GLN A 243 10.97 16.44 -9.55
CA GLN A 243 10.67 15.14 -10.16
C GLN A 243 9.45 15.20 -11.07
N VAL A 244 8.42 15.96 -10.69
CA VAL A 244 7.13 16.02 -11.39
C VAL A 244 7.26 16.72 -12.75
N LEU A 245 7.94 17.87 -12.82
CA LEU A 245 8.00 18.68 -14.03
C LEU A 245 8.75 17.99 -15.18
N PRO A 246 9.96 17.41 -14.96
CA PRO A 246 10.63 16.66 -16.01
C PRO A 246 9.78 15.51 -16.53
N PHE A 247 9.10 14.78 -15.63
CA PHE A 247 8.22 13.68 -16.01
C PHE A 247 7.06 14.17 -16.89
N ILE A 248 6.36 15.23 -16.50
CA ILE A 248 5.24 15.79 -17.29
C ILE A 248 5.70 16.20 -18.69
N HIS A 249 6.83 16.91 -18.80
CA HIS A 249 7.38 17.31 -20.10
C HIS A 249 7.78 16.12 -20.97
N TYR A 250 8.10 14.99 -20.35
CA TYR A 250 8.54 13.78 -21.05
C TYR A 250 7.39 12.84 -21.47
N ILE A 251 6.20 12.95 -20.86
CA ILE A 251 5.01 12.12 -21.21
C ILE A 251 4.74 12.05 -22.73
N PRO A 252 4.80 13.15 -23.52
CA PRO A 252 4.55 13.10 -24.96
C PRO A 252 5.52 12.21 -25.75
N PHE A 253 6.73 11.98 -25.22
CA PHE A 253 7.80 11.20 -25.87
C PHE A 253 7.84 9.73 -25.42
N SER A 254 7.00 9.34 -24.46
CA SER A 254 6.96 7.98 -23.94
C SER A 254 5.74 7.20 -24.44
N PRO A 255 5.67 5.86 -24.25
CA PRO A 255 4.48 5.07 -24.52
C PRO A 255 3.20 5.63 -23.87
N ARG A 256 3.31 6.44 -22.83
CA ARG A 256 2.16 7.04 -22.12
C ARG A 256 1.46 8.15 -22.91
N ALA A 257 2.04 8.67 -23.98
CA ALA A 257 1.43 9.70 -24.82
C ALA A 257 0.04 9.26 -25.34
N GLN A 258 -0.08 7.99 -25.77
CA GLN A 258 -1.29 7.43 -26.36
C GLN A 258 -2.43 7.21 -25.34
N GLY A 259 -2.15 7.23 -24.03
CA GLY A 259 -3.12 6.85 -22.99
C GLY A 259 -3.39 5.34 -22.95
N PHE A 260 -4.27 4.90 -22.04
CA PHE A 260 -4.55 3.48 -21.80
C PHE A 260 -5.80 2.99 -22.54
N HIS A 261 -5.73 2.85 -23.87
CA HIS A 261 -6.70 2.13 -24.73
C HIS A 261 -8.19 2.29 -24.32
N GLY A 262 -8.65 3.53 -24.06
CA GLY A 262 -10.04 3.82 -23.70
C GLY A 262 -10.47 3.34 -22.31
N PHE A 263 -11.77 3.08 -22.14
CA PHE A 263 -12.35 2.67 -20.85
C PHE A 263 -11.76 1.34 -20.36
N ALA A 264 -11.64 0.34 -21.25
CA ALA A 264 -11.14 -0.99 -20.91
C ALA A 264 -9.69 -0.97 -20.39
N GLY A 265 -8.81 -0.18 -21.02
CA GLY A 265 -7.45 -0.03 -20.51
C GLY A 265 -7.40 0.73 -19.18
N SER A 266 -8.26 1.75 -19.00
CA SER A 266 -8.35 2.50 -17.74
C SER A 266 -8.88 1.68 -16.57
N THR A 267 -9.72 0.68 -16.84
CA THR A 267 -10.26 -0.25 -15.82
C THR A 267 -9.47 -1.54 -15.65
N SER A 268 -8.40 -1.75 -16.44
CA SER A 268 -7.50 -2.89 -16.23
C SER A 268 -6.94 -2.89 -14.81
N PHE A 269 -6.79 -4.08 -14.21
CA PHE A 269 -6.34 -4.24 -12.81
C PHE A 269 -7.22 -3.51 -11.77
N ALA A 270 -8.52 -3.34 -12.05
CA ALA A 270 -9.51 -3.09 -11.02
C ALA A 270 -9.63 -4.30 -10.07
N VAL A 271 -10.23 -4.10 -8.90
CA VAL A 271 -10.63 -5.20 -8.01
C VAL A 271 -11.87 -5.86 -8.62
N PRO A 272 -11.77 -7.09 -9.16
CA PRO A 272 -12.93 -7.76 -9.73
C PRO A 272 -13.85 -8.27 -8.61
N TRP A 273 -15.13 -8.48 -8.92
CA TRP A 273 -16.10 -8.99 -7.95
C TRP A 273 -15.71 -10.33 -7.32
N SER A 274 -14.96 -11.16 -8.06
CA SER A 274 -14.43 -12.43 -7.54
C SER A 274 -13.44 -12.27 -6.38
N HIS A 275 -12.84 -11.10 -6.19
CA HIS A 275 -11.93 -10.82 -5.07
C HIS A 275 -12.64 -10.28 -3.83
N VAL A 276 -13.90 -9.87 -3.91
CA VAL A 276 -14.62 -9.27 -2.76
C VAL A 276 -14.65 -10.19 -1.53
N PRO A 277 -14.79 -11.53 -1.64
CA PRO A 277 -14.67 -12.40 -0.48
C PRO A 277 -13.29 -12.32 0.19
N GLU A 278 -12.22 -11.99 -0.55
CA GLU A 278 -10.87 -11.80 0.01
C GLU A 278 -10.80 -10.68 1.04
N PHE A 279 -11.73 -9.71 1.02
CA PHE A 279 -11.74 -8.64 2.03
C PHE A 279 -11.87 -9.20 3.46
N VAL A 280 -12.55 -10.34 3.62
CA VAL A 280 -12.79 -11.05 4.90
C VAL A 280 -12.17 -12.45 4.96
N LEU A 281 -11.83 -13.06 3.81
CA LEU A 281 -11.24 -14.40 3.72
C LEU A 281 -9.81 -14.31 3.20
N LYS A 282 -8.86 -14.53 4.10
CA LYS A 282 -7.43 -14.54 3.77
C LYS A 282 -7.11 -15.57 2.68
N ASN A 283 -6.23 -15.20 1.77
CA ASN A 283 -5.80 -16.01 0.62
C ASN A 283 -6.91 -16.37 -0.39
N PHE A 284 -8.13 -15.83 -0.29
CA PHE A 284 -9.25 -16.31 -1.10
C PHE A 284 -8.99 -16.29 -2.61
N ALA A 285 -8.37 -15.24 -3.15
CA ALA A 285 -8.10 -15.13 -4.58
C ALA A 285 -6.81 -15.85 -5.04
N GLY A 286 -6.00 -16.36 -4.10
CA GLY A 286 -4.67 -16.91 -4.36
C GLY A 286 -3.63 -15.86 -4.77
N SER A 287 -2.42 -16.33 -5.07
CA SER A 287 -1.32 -15.49 -5.56
C SER A 287 -0.43 -16.22 -6.56
N ARG A 288 0.07 -15.51 -7.58
CA ARG A 288 0.92 -16.09 -8.64
C ARG A 288 0.31 -17.36 -9.26
N GLU A 289 0.96 -18.52 -9.13
CA GLU A 289 0.53 -19.81 -9.70
C GLU A 289 -0.84 -20.28 -9.19
N THR A 290 -1.23 -19.82 -7.99
CA THR A 290 -2.52 -20.14 -7.36
C THR A 290 -3.58 -19.07 -7.60
N TYR A 291 -3.22 -17.99 -8.29
CA TYR A 291 -4.16 -16.91 -8.59
C TYR A 291 -5.16 -17.36 -9.66
N TRP A 292 -6.44 -17.31 -9.32
CA TRP A 292 -7.53 -17.77 -10.19
C TRP A 292 -8.44 -16.63 -10.69
N GLY A 293 -8.13 -15.38 -10.34
CA GLY A 293 -8.90 -14.22 -10.79
C GLY A 293 -8.58 -13.78 -12.23
N PRO A 294 -9.37 -12.84 -12.78
CA PRO A 294 -9.31 -12.44 -14.18
C PRO A 294 -8.14 -11.50 -14.55
N ASN A 295 -7.38 -10.98 -13.58
CA ASN A 295 -6.26 -10.09 -13.89
C ASN A 295 -5.06 -10.89 -14.42
N GLY A 296 -4.15 -10.25 -15.17
CA GLY A 296 -2.97 -10.98 -15.70
C GLY A 296 -1.97 -11.43 -14.64
N LEU A 297 -2.00 -10.83 -13.44
CA LEU A 297 -1.15 -11.21 -12.30
C LEU A 297 -1.72 -10.66 -10.99
N LYS A 298 -1.43 -11.36 -9.88
CA LYS A 298 -1.79 -10.96 -8.51
C LYS A 298 -0.59 -11.08 -7.59
N LEU A 299 -0.06 -9.92 -7.22
CA LEU A 299 1.10 -9.78 -6.32
C LEU A 299 0.74 -9.06 -5.02
N HIS A 300 -0.55 -8.83 -4.77
CA HIS A 300 -1.05 -8.13 -3.60
C HIS A 300 -2.31 -8.79 -3.05
N SER A 301 -2.72 -8.44 -1.84
CA SER A 301 -3.96 -8.91 -1.20
C SER A 301 -4.91 -7.75 -0.93
N GLU A 302 -6.22 -7.98 -0.96
CA GLU A 302 -7.23 -7.01 -0.48
C GLU A 302 -7.78 -7.36 0.92
N TYR A 303 -7.15 -8.31 1.64
CA TYR A 303 -7.58 -8.72 2.97
C TYR A 303 -7.53 -7.57 3.98
N LEU A 304 -8.65 -7.26 4.63
CA LEU A 304 -8.75 -6.20 5.64
C LEU A 304 -8.67 -6.73 7.08
N GLY A 305 -8.81 -8.04 7.28
CA GLY A 305 -8.92 -8.65 8.61
C GLY A 305 -10.37 -8.88 9.00
N LEU A 306 -10.77 -10.14 9.24
CA LEU A 306 -12.10 -10.46 9.75
C LEU A 306 -12.39 -9.80 11.12
N PRO A 307 -11.50 -9.88 12.13
CA PRO A 307 -11.70 -9.14 13.38
C PRO A 307 -11.71 -7.61 13.18
N VAL A 308 -10.92 -7.10 12.25
CA VAL A 308 -10.87 -5.65 11.93
C VAL A 308 -12.19 -5.18 11.35
N ILE A 309 -12.78 -5.93 10.40
CA ILE A 309 -14.08 -5.60 9.83
C ILE A 309 -15.19 -5.66 10.88
N ALA A 310 -15.16 -6.65 11.77
CA ALA A 310 -16.09 -6.74 12.89
C ALA A 310 -15.99 -5.52 13.82
N LEU A 311 -14.76 -5.11 14.17
CA LEU A 311 -14.50 -3.89 14.92
C LEU A 311 -14.96 -2.63 14.16
N ALA A 312 -14.70 -2.54 12.85
CA ALA A 312 -15.13 -1.42 12.03
C ALA A 312 -16.65 -1.28 11.99
N ALA A 313 -17.38 -2.41 11.88
CA ALA A 313 -18.83 -2.43 11.95
C ALA A 313 -19.34 -1.93 13.31
N LEU A 314 -18.69 -2.31 14.42
CA LEU A 314 -19.03 -1.78 15.74
C LEU A 314 -18.71 -0.29 15.89
N GLY A 315 -17.59 0.17 15.33
CA GLY A 315 -17.20 1.58 15.32
C GLY A 315 -18.13 2.45 14.47
N ALA A 316 -18.71 1.91 13.41
CA ALA A 316 -19.74 2.57 12.61
C ALA A 316 -21.04 2.84 13.38
N LEU A 317 -21.22 2.25 14.57
CA LEU A 317 -22.36 2.51 15.46
C LEU A 317 -22.08 3.61 16.49
N ALA A 318 -20.91 4.28 16.44
CA ALA A 318 -20.55 5.37 17.34
C ALA A 318 -21.39 6.63 17.11
N LYS A 319 -22.54 6.71 17.79
CA LYS A 319 -23.51 7.82 17.69
C LYS A 319 -22.89 9.16 18.11
N GLU A 320 -22.00 9.13 19.09
CA GLU A 320 -21.22 10.26 19.60
C GLU A 320 -20.30 10.89 18.53
N ARG A 321 -19.97 10.15 17.47
CA ARG A 321 -19.14 10.59 16.34
C ARG A 321 -19.86 10.43 15.00
N ARG A 322 -21.21 10.49 14.99
CA ARG A 322 -22.04 10.17 13.81
C ARG A 322 -21.57 10.87 12.53
N ARG A 323 -21.25 12.17 12.60
CA ARG A 323 -20.78 12.94 11.43
C ARG A 323 -19.49 12.38 10.86
N LEU A 324 -18.48 12.19 11.72
CA LEU A 324 -17.21 11.58 11.33
C LEU A 324 -17.42 10.19 10.72
N VAL A 325 -18.24 9.34 11.35
CA VAL A 325 -18.54 7.99 10.85
C VAL A 325 -19.19 8.03 9.46
N VAL A 326 -20.14 8.93 9.23
CA VAL A 326 -20.80 9.08 7.93
C VAL A 326 -19.81 9.53 6.86
N TRP A 327 -18.94 10.50 7.16
CA TRP A 327 -17.92 10.97 6.21
C TRP A 327 -16.85 9.91 5.93
N VAL A 328 -16.34 9.24 6.95
CA VAL A 328 -15.38 8.13 6.81
C VAL A 328 -15.99 6.97 6.02
N GLY A 329 -17.23 6.58 6.33
CA GLY A 329 -17.97 5.55 5.61
C GLY A 329 -18.25 5.95 4.16
N GLY A 330 -18.61 7.21 3.91
CA GLY A 330 -18.84 7.77 2.57
C GLY A 330 -17.57 7.81 1.72
N LEU A 331 -16.42 8.23 2.29
CA LEU A 331 -15.12 8.14 1.64
C LEU A 331 -14.75 6.68 1.34
N GLY A 332 -14.96 5.77 2.30
CA GLY A 332 -14.69 4.35 2.12
C GLY A 332 -15.51 3.76 0.97
N LEU A 333 -16.81 4.07 0.93
CA LEU A 333 -17.70 3.63 -0.14
C LEU A 333 -17.30 4.23 -1.50
N LEU A 334 -17.01 5.53 -1.55
CA LEU A 334 -16.57 6.19 -2.78
C LEU A 334 -15.34 5.51 -3.37
N PHE A 335 -14.29 5.32 -2.57
CA PHE A 335 -13.05 4.72 -3.05
C PHE A 335 -13.17 3.21 -3.29
N LEU A 336 -14.10 2.53 -2.61
CA LEU A 336 -14.46 1.15 -2.94
C LEU A 336 -15.06 1.08 -4.35
N LEU A 337 -16.05 1.93 -4.66
CA LEU A 337 -16.65 2.00 -6.00
C LEU A 337 -15.62 2.38 -7.08
N VAL A 338 -14.67 3.27 -6.76
CA VAL A 338 -13.53 3.56 -7.64
C VAL A 338 -12.67 2.31 -7.85
N SER A 339 -12.31 1.60 -6.78
CA SER A 339 -11.41 0.44 -6.84
C SER A 339 -11.98 -0.74 -7.64
N LEU A 340 -13.30 -0.91 -7.62
CA LEU A 340 -14.00 -1.96 -8.37
C LEU A 340 -14.03 -1.70 -9.90
N GLY A 341 -13.65 -0.50 -10.35
CA GLY A 341 -13.51 -0.18 -11.77
C GLY A 341 -14.75 -0.54 -12.59
N ALA A 342 -14.56 -1.27 -13.70
CA ALA A 342 -15.65 -1.71 -14.57
C ALA A 342 -16.68 -2.64 -13.90
N GLY A 343 -16.40 -3.16 -12.70
CA GLY A 343 -17.36 -3.93 -11.92
C GLY A 343 -18.57 -3.12 -11.44
N THR A 344 -18.52 -1.79 -11.50
CA THR A 344 -19.65 -0.92 -11.14
C THR A 344 -19.96 0.09 -12.24
N PRO A 345 -21.23 0.46 -12.45
CA PRO A 345 -21.58 1.53 -13.39
C PRO A 345 -21.03 2.89 -12.95
N PHE A 346 -20.77 3.07 -11.64
CA PHE A 346 -20.20 4.30 -11.07
C PHE A 346 -18.89 4.71 -11.74
N TYR A 347 -18.00 3.75 -12.01
CA TYR A 347 -16.68 4.07 -12.55
C TYR A 347 -16.74 4.68 -13.96
N ARG A 348 -17.81 4.43 -14.74
CA ARG A 348 -18.00 5.10 -16.04
C ARG A 348 -18.20 6.60 -15.87
N VAL A 349 -18.98 7.01 -14.87
CA VAL A 349 -19.17 8.44 -14.54
C VAL A 349 -17.86 9.03 -14.03
N TRP A 350 -17.17 8.32 -13.12
CA TRP A 350 -15.86 8.73 -12.63
C TRP A 350 -14.85 8.93 -13.77
N TRP A 351 -14.77 7.99 -14.71
CA TRP A 351 -13.89 8.04 -15.87
C TRP A 351 -14.23 9.18 -16.85
N ALA A 352 -15.51 9.54 -16.96
CA ALA A 352 -15.97 10.62 -17.82
C ALA A 352 -15.66 12.00 -17.25
N VAL A 353 -15.83 12.17 -15.93
CA VAL A 353 -15.80 13.48 -15.24
C VAL A 353 -14.42 13.82 -14.69
N MET A 354 -13.74 12.84 -14.09
CA MET A 354 -12.54 13.12 -13.31
C MET A 354 -11.31 13.36 -14.22
N PRO A 355 -10.52 14.42 -13.96
CA PRO A 355 -9.38 14.77 -14.79
C PRO A 355 -8.30 13.69 -14.75
N LEU A 356 -7.59 13.52 -15.87
CA LEU A 356 -6.44 12.61 -16.03
C LEU A 356 -6.72 11.11 -15.80
N VAL A 357 -7.92 10.71 -15.36
CA VAL A 357 -8.27 9.29 -15.15
C VAL A 357 -8.09 8.47 -16.43
N LYS A 358 -8.43 9.05 -17.60
CA LYS A 358 -8.24 8.44 -18.93
C LYS A 358 -6.77 8.16 -19.30
N LYS A 359 -5.83 8.76 -18.56
CA LYS A 359 -4.37 8.58 -18.70
C LYS A 359 -3.79 7.62 -17.66
N THR A 360 -4.63 6.95 -16.87
CA THR A 360 -4.21 6.01 -15.82
C THR A 360 -4.91 4.65 -15.96
N ARG A 361 -4.38 3.63 -15.29
CA ARG A 361 -4.96 2.28 -15.18
C ARG A 361 -4.85 1.77 -13.75
N ALA A 362 -5.30 0.55 -13.47
CA ALA A 362 -5.22 -0.07 -12.15
C ALA A 362 -5.95 0.74 -11.06
N PRO A 363 -7.27 1.00 -11.23
CA PRO A 363 -8.03 1.73 -10.23
C PRO A 363 -8.12 0.98 -8.90
N GLY A 364 -7.84 -0.34 -8.87
CA GLY A 364 -7.72 -1.11 -7.63
C GLY A 364 -6.71 -0.53 -6.63
N MET A 365 -5.74 0.26 -7.10
CA MET A 365 -4.82 1.01 -6.23
C MET A 365 -5.53 2.00 -5.28
N ALA A 366 -6.75 2.45 -5.61
CA ALA A 366 -7.59 3.28 -4.75
C ALA A 366 -7.98 2.60 -3.41
N PHE A 367 -7.84 1.27 -3.32
CA PHE A 367 -8.26 0.47 -2.17
C PHE A 367 -7.50 0.80 -0.87
N PHE A 368 -6.32 1.46 -0.94
CA PHE A 368 -5.62 1.94 0.27
C PHE A 368 -6.45 2.97 1.06
N VAL A 369 -7.31 3.75 0.41
CA VAL A 369 -8.22 4.67 1.11
C VAL A 369 -9.29 3.88 1.85
N VAL A 370 -9.82 2.81 1.23
CA VAL A 370 -10.79 1.90 1.85
C VAL A 370 -10.18 1.27 3.11
N ALA A 371 -8.94 0.77 2.99
CA ALA A 371 -8.21 0.19 4.11
C ALA A 371 -8.04 1.18 5.27
N LEU A 372 -7.68 2.45 4.98
CA LEU A 372 -7.58 3.47 6.02
C LEU A 372 -8.94 3.76 6.66
N MET A 373 -10.02 3.91 5.87
CA MET A 373 -11.34 4.21 6.44
C MET A 373 -11.83 3.07 7.35
N VAL A 374 -11.62 1.82 6.94
CA VAL A 374 -11.91 0.63 7.76
C VAL A 374 -11.08 0.63 9.03
N ALA A 375 -9.79 0.95 8.94
CA ALA A 375 -8.89 1.06 10.09
C ALA A 375 -9.33 2.14 11.10
N LEU A 376 -9.79 3.31 10.62
CA LEU A 376 -10.30 4.38 11.48
C LEU A 376 -11.57 3.93 12.22
N LEU A 377 -12.51 3.29 11.52
CA LEU A 377 -13.71 2.72 12.12
C LEU A 377 -13.36 1.60 13.11
N ALA A 378 -12.41 0.72 12.79
CA ALA A 378 -11.96 -0.36 13.67
C ALA A 378 -11.37 0.16 14.98
N GLY A 379 -10.60 1.25 14.92
CA GLY A 379 -10.09 1.92 16.12
C GLY A 379 -11.20 2.45 17.02
N MET A 380 -12.24 3.06 16.45
CA MET A 380 -13.44 3.47 17.20
C MET A 380 -14.21 2.27 17.76
N GLY A 381 -14.27 1.15 17.03
CA GLY A 381 -14.88 -0.09 17.50
C GLY A 381 -14.15 -0.69 18.71
N ALA A 382 -12.81 -0.70 18.69
CA ALA A 382 -11.99 -1.16 19.80
C ALA A 382 -12.15 -0.26 21.05
N GLU A 383 -12.26 1.06 20.89
CA GLU A 383 -12.59 1.99 21.98
C GLU A 383 -13.95 1.63 22.62
N ARG A 384 -14.96 1.28 21.82
CA ARG A 384 -16.29 0.88 22.31
C ARG A 384 -16.23 -0.43 23.11
N LEU A 385 -15.38 -1.38 22.71
CA LEU A 385 -15.13 -2.59 23.51
C LEU A 385 -14.48 -2.29 24.86
N GLU A 386 -13.52 -1.36 24.93
CA GLU A 386 -12.94 -0.92 26.21
C GLU A 386 -13.98 -0.28 27.14
N ARG A 387 -15.00 0.36 26.56
CA ARG A 387 -16.15 0.93 27.29
C ARG A 387 -17.21 -0.13 27.64
N LYS A 388 -16.94 -1.42 27.37
CA LYS A 388 -17.84 -2.55 27.59
C LYS A 388 -19.16 -2.46 26.80
N GLU A 389 -19.17 -1.71 25.70
CA GLU A 389 -20.33 -1.54 24.82
C GLU A 389 -20.41 -2.67 23.77
N GLY A 390 -21.59 -2.86 23.16
CA GLY A 390 -21.74 -3.75 21.99
C GLY A 390 -21.95 -5.25 22.29
N ARG A 391 -22.35 -5.62 23.51
CA ARG A 391 -22.63 -7.03 23.91
C ARG A 391 -23.39 -7.87 22.87
N PRO A 392 -24.53 -7.45 22.30
CA PRO A 392 -25.27 -8.29 21.36
C PRO A 392 -24.44 -8.66 20.12
N HIS A 393 -23.50 -7.80 19.71
CA HIS A 393 -22.61 -8.07 18.60
C HIS A 393 -21.54 -9.12 18.94
N LEU A 394 -21.09 -9.21 20.21
CA LEU A 394 -20.08 -10.19 20.62
C LEU A 394 -20.59 -11.63 20.48
N THR A 395 -21.84 -11.88 20.85
CA THR A 395 -22.48 -13.19 20.64
C THR A 395 -22.61 -13.48 19.15
N ALA A 396 -23.02 -12.50 18.35
CA ALA A 396 -23.07 -12.64 16.90
C ALA A 396 -21.68 -12.93 16.30
N TRP A 397 -20.61 -12.33 16.81
CA TRP A 397 -19.24 -12.60 16.36
C TRP A 397 -18.80 -14.03 16.67
N LEU A 398 -19.16 -14.58 17.83
CA LEU A 398 -18.89 -16.00 18.14
C LEU A 398 -19.66 -16.94 17.21
N VAL A 399 -20.92 -16.62 16.89
CA VAL A 399 -21.71 -17.39 15.92
C VAL A 399 -21.10 -17.31 14.52
N VAL A 400 -20.76 -16.09 14.06
CA VAL A 400 -20.11 -15.89 12.75
C VAL A 400 -18.77 -16.61 12.71
N ALA A 401 -17.95 -16.54 13.76
CA ALA A 401 -16.70 -17.28 13.85
C ALA A 401 -16.93 -18.79 13.78
N GLY A 402 -17.93 -19.32 14.49
CA GLY A 402 -18.31 -20.73 14.43
C GLY A 402 -18.74 -21.17 13.02
N ILE A 403 -19.57 -20.36 12.34
CA ILE A 403 -20.01 -20.62 10.97
C ILE A 403 -18.82 -20.57 10.01
N VAL A 404 -17.99 -19.52 10.05
CA VAL A 404 -16.83 -19.40 9.16
C VAL A 404 -15.84 -20.53 9.41
N ALA A 405 -15.58 -20.91 10.66
CA ALA A 405 -14.73 -22.05 10.99
C ALA A 405 -15.30 -23.36 10.44
N LEU A 406 -16.61 -23.60 10.59
CA LEU A 406 -17.27 -24.78 10.06
C LEU A 406 -17.17 -24.83 8.53
N LEU A 407 -17.51 -23.74 7.84
CA LEU A 407 -17.44 -23.62 6.38
C LEU A 407 -16.00 -23.75 5.84
N ALA A 408 -15.01 -23.31 6.63
CA ALA A 408 -13.61 -23.50 6.31
C ALA A 408 -13.20 -24.98 6.41
N VAL A 409 -13.55 -25.66 7.50
CA VAL A 409 -13.20 -27.07 7.73
C VAL A 409 -13.90 -28.01 6.75
N THR A 410 -15.13 -27.68 6.33
CA THR A 410 -15.86 -28.47 5.33
C THR A 410 -15.48 -28.13 3.88
N GLY A 411 -14.54 -27.21 3.65
CA GLY A 411 -14.05 -26.85 2.32
C GLY A 411 -15.00 -26.00 1.48
N VAL A 412 -16.08 -25.45 2.06
CA VAL A 412 -17.08 -24.65 1.34
C VAL A 412 -16.45 -23.43 0.66
N PHE A 413 -15.50 -22.77 1.32
CA PHE A 413 -14.81 -21.61 0.71
C PHE A 413 -13.92 -22.01 -0.48
N GLY A 414 -13.30 -23.20 -0.44
CA GLY A 414 -12.57 -23.75 -1.58
C GLY A 414 -13.49 -24.06 -2.76
N ALA A 415 -14.64 -24.70 -2.49
CA ALA A 415 -15.67 -24.95 -3.50
C ALA A 415 -16.24 -23.65 -4.09
N MET A 416 -16.43 -22.63 -3.26
CA MET A 416 -16.85 -21.28 -3.70
C MET A 416 -15.80 -20.66 -4.61
N ALA A 417 -14.51 -20.74 -4.27
CA ALA A 417 -13.43 -20.26 -5.13
C ALA A 417 -13.38 -21.00 -6.47
N GLN A 418 -13.53 -22.33 -6.49
CA GLN A 418 -13.59 -23.13 -7.72
C GLN A 418 -14.82 -22.76 -8.59
N SER A 419 -15.97 -22.48 -7.98
CA SER A 419 -17.17 -22.03 -8.69
C SER A 419 -16.99 -20.66 -9.34
N LEU A 420 -16.43 -19.69 -8.60
CA LEU A 420 -16.11 -18.37 -9.14
C LEU A 420 -15.02 -18.44 -10.22
N ALA A 421 -14.00 -19.29 -10.00
CA ALA A 421 -12.96 -19.55 -10.98
C ALA A 421 -13.57 -20.11 -12.27
N ALA A 422 -14.53 -21.04 -12.21
CA ALA A 422 -15.20 -21.56 -13.40
C ALA A 422 -15.90 -20.46 -14.22
N ALA A 423 -16.53 -19.47 -13.56
CA ALA A 423 -17.11 -18.32 -14.24
C ALA A 423 -16.03 -17.44 -14.91
N VAL A 424 -14.88 -17.23 -14.25
CA VAL A 424 -13.73 -16.50 -14.83
C VAL A 424 -13.16 -17.26 -16.03
N GLN A 425 -12.98 -18.58 -15.93
CA GLN A 425 -12.49 -19.44 -16.99
C GLN A 425 -13.42 -19.39 -18.20
N ALA A 426 -14.73 -19.47 -18.00
CA ALA A 426 -15.71 -19.34 -19.08
C ALA A 426 -15.64 -17.96 -19.78
N ALA A 427 -15.40 -16.89 -19.03
CA ALA A 427 -15.34 -15.53 -19.57
C ALA A 427 -14.01 -15.18 -20.27
N THR A 428 -12.90 -15.80 -19.85
CA THR A 428 -11.54 -15.39 -20.26
C THR A 428 -10.77 -16.46 -21.04
N GLY A 429 -11.19 -17.73 -20.97
CA GLY A 429 -10.45 -18.88 -21.49
C GLY A 429 -9.24 -19.31 -20.65
N LEU A 430 -8.97 -18.64 -19.52
CA LEU A 430 -7.86 -18.97 -18.62
C LEU A 430 -8.13 -20.25 -17.82
N GLN A 431 -7.10 -21.03 -17.51
CA GLN A 431 -7.22 -22.27 -16.70
C GLN A 431 -7.32 -22.00 -15.18
N THR A 432 -8.33 -21.25 -14.75
CA THR A 432 -8.44 -20.75 -13.37
C THR A 432 -8.94 -21.78 -12.36
N ILE A 433 -9.71 -22.79 -12.77
CA ILE A 433 -10.23 -23.81 -11.84
C ILE A 433 -9.08 -24.61 -11.21
N ALA A 434 -8.07 -24.96 -11.99
CA ALA A 434 -6.89 -25.68 -11.50
C ALA A 434 -6.12 -24.87 -10.45
N ALA A 435 -5.93 -23.57 -10.71
CA ALA A 435 -5.31 -22.64 -9.76
C ALA A 435 -6.11 -22.52 -8.46
N ALA A 436 -7.44 -22.39 -8.54
CA ALA A 436 -8.31 -22.33 -7.37
C ALA A 436 -8.28 -23.63 -6.54
N ARG A 437 -8.22 -24.79 -7.21
CA ARG A 437 -8.07 -26.09 -6.54
C ARG A 437 -6.71 -26.22 -5.85
N ALA A 438 -5.64 -25.73 -6.47
CA ALA A 438 -4.31 -25.74 -5.86
C ALA A 438 -4.23 -24.88 -4.59
N ASP A 439 -5.04 -23.81 -4.50
CA ASP A 439 -5.06 -22.90 -3.35
C ASP A 439 -6.02 -23.31 -2.23
N GLU A 440 -6.81 -24.37 -2.43
CA GLU A 440 -7.92 -24.75 -1.54
C GLU A 440 -7.50 -24.83 -0.06
N ALA A 441 -6.36 -25.47 0.23
CA ALA A 441 -5.86 -25.58 1.59
C ALA A 441 -5.50 -24.21 2.21
N MET A 442 -4.93 -23.29 1.43
CA MET A 442 -4.57 -21.94 1.90
C MET A 442 -5.81 -21.09 2.18
N ILE A 443 -6.87 -21.27 1.38
CA ILE A 443 -8.17 -20.64 1.60
C ILE A 443 -8.81 -21.17 2.88
N GLN A 444 -8.83 -22.49 3.07
CA GLN A 444 -9.40 -23.12 4.27
C GLN A 444 -8.68 -22.67 5.55
N TRP A 445 -7.35 -22.75 5.58
CA TRP A 445 -6.55 -22.29 6.73
C TRP A 445 -6.64 -20.77 6.94
N GLY A 446 -6.72 -20.00 5.86
CA GLY A 446 -6.90 -18.55 5.91
C GLY A 446 -8.23 -18.16 6.57
N ALA A 447 -9.33 -18.78 6.13
CA ALA A 447 -10.66 -18.57 6.68
C ALA A 447 -10.78 -19.06 8.14
N PHE A 448 -10.25 -20.25 8.43
CA PHE A 448 -10.23 -20.80 9.79
C PHE A 448 -9.42 -19.92 10.75
N GLY A 449 -8.23 -19.47 10.35
CA GLY A 449 -7.42 -18.56 11.14
C GLY A 449 -8.12 -17.23 11.44
N GLY A 450 -8.79 -16.65 10.44
CA GLY A 450 -9.60 -15.44 10.62
C GLY A 450 -10.78 -15.66 11.58
N ALA A 451 -11.45 -16.81 11.50
CA ALA A 451 -12.52 -17.19 12.42
C ALA A 451 -12.02 -17.34 13.86
N VAL A 452 -10.88 -17.99 14.06
CA VAL A 452 -10.22 -18.12 15.38
C VAL A 452 -9.86 -16.73 15.93
N ALA A 453 -9.30 -15.84 15.12
CA ALA A 453 -8.98 -14.48 15.55
C ALA A 453 -10.22 -13.67 15.94
N LEU A 454 -11.34 -13.81 15.21
CA LEU A 454 -12.62 -13.20 15.55
C LEU A 454 -13.19 -13.77 16.87
N ALA A 455 -13.13 -15.10 17.06
CA ALA A 455 -13.58 -15.75 18.28
C ALA A 455 -12.77 -15.29 19.51
N ILE A 456 -11.44 -15.22 19.38
CA ILE A 456 -10.56 -14.72 20.45
C ILE A 456 -10.88 -13.24 20.73
N THR A 457 -11.08 -12.42 19.70
CA THR A 457 -11.46 -11.00 19.87
C THR A 457 -12.76 -10.86 20.67
N ALA A 458 -13.80 -11.64 20.32
CA ALA A 458 -15.06 -11.65 21.05
C ALA A 458 -14.90 -12.17 22.49
N GLY A 459 -14.12 -13.25 22.68
CA GLY A 459 -13.82 -13.83 23.99
C GLY A 459 -13.07 -12.87 24.91
N LEU A 460 -12.07 -12.15 24.39
CA LEU A 460 -11.36 -11.09 25.13
C LEU A 460 -12.29 -9.96 25.56
N ALA A 461 -13.20 -9.54 24.68
CA ALA A 461 -14.17 -8.50 24.98
C ALA A 461 -15.18 -8.94 26.06
N LEU A 462 -15.67 -10.18 25.99
CA LEU A 462 -16.53 -10.77 27.02
C LEU A 462 -15.80 -10.91 28.37
N ALA A 463 -14.56 -11.41 28.37
CA ALA A 463 -13.76 -11.55 29.58
C ALA A 463 -13.43 -10.19 30.23
N ALA A 464 -13.13 -9.16 29.45
CA ALA A 464 -12.91 -7.80 29.95
C ALA A 464 -14.20 -7.18 30.52
N ARG A 465 -15.34 -7.45 29.89
CA ARG A 465 -16.65 -7.02 30.37
C ARG A 465 -17.00 -7.66 31.72
N ASP A 466 -16.82 -8.98 31.82
CA ASP A 466 -17.09 -9.79 33.01
C ASP A 466 -15.98 -9.68 34.08
N GLU A 467 -15.06 -8.71 33.92
CA GLU A 467 -14.00 -8.37 34.89
C GLU A 467 -12.98 -9.48 35.15
N ARG A 468 -12.96 -10.50 34.28
CA ARG A 468 -11.97 -11.58 34.27
C ARG A 468 -10.64 -11.17 33.63
N LEU A 469 -10.64 -10.08 32.86
CA LEU A 469 -9.46 -9.55 32.17
C LEU A 469 -9.21 -8.10 32.60
N THR A 470 -7.99 -7.80 33.04
CA THR A 470 -7.62 -6.43 33.40
C THR A 470 -7.59 -5.53 32.16
N PRO A 471 -7.88 -4.22 32.28
CA PRO A 471 -7.81 -3.29 31.15
C PRO A 471 -6.44 -3.28 30.47
N ARG A 472 -5.36 -3.43 31.25
CA ARG A 472 -3.99 -3.51 30.73
C ARG A 472 -3.79 -4.77 29.88
N LEU A 473 -4.27 -5.92 30.34
CA LEU A 473 -4.11 -7.17 29.61
C LEU A 473 -4.93 -7.13 28.33
N PHE A 474 -6.18 -6.64 28.37
CA PHE A 474 -7.00 -6.41 27.17
C PHE A 474 -6.30 -5.51 26.14
N ALA A 475 -5.76 -4.38 26.59
CA ALA A 475 -5.10 -3.40 25.73
C ALA A 475 -3.80 -3.91 25.09
N VAL A 476 -3.20 -4.98 25.62
CA VAL A 476 -2.01 -5.63 25.04
C VAL A 476 -2.40 -6.83 24.18
N THR A 477 -3.33 -7.67 24.63
CA THR A 477 -3.68 -8.91 23.91
C THR A 477 -4.47 -8.66 22.65
N LEU A 478 -5.38 -7.67 22.64
CA LEU A 478 -6.18 -7.36 21.46
C LEU A 478 -5.30 -6.93 20.26
N PRO A 479 -4.32 -6.00 20.40
CA PRO A 479 -3.35 -5.70 19.35
C PRO A 479 -2.54 -6.91 18.88
N LEU A 480 -2.19 -7.83 19.78
CA LEU A 480 -1.45 -9.03 19.41
C LEU A 480 -2.29 -9.99 18.55
N VAL A 481 -3.58 -10.14 18.86
CA VAL A 481 -4.50 -10.98 18.08
C VAL A 481 -4.75 -10.39 16.70
N VAL A 482 -5.08 -9.10 16.63
CA VAL A 482 -5.32 -8.40 15.36
C VAL A 482 -4.04 -8.36 14.51
N GLY A 483 -2.91 -8.04 15.12
CA GLY A 483 -1.62 -8.03 14.45
C GLY A 483 -1.22 -9.41 13.92
N CYS A 484 -1.43 -10.48 14.70
CA CYS A 484 -1.13 -11.85 14.27
C CYS A 484 -1.99 -12.28 13.07
N ASP A 485 -3.29 -12.00 13.10
CA ASP A 485 -4.19 -12.31 11.99
C ASP A 485 -3.74 -11.64 10.70
N LEU A 486 -3.51 -10.33 10.73
CA LEU A 486 -3.08 -9.59 9.55
C LEU A 486 -1.66 -9.98 9.09
N TRP A 487 -0.75 -10.23 10.04
CA TRP A 487 0.62 -10.68 9.76
C TRP A 487 0.66 -12.04 9.05
N LEU A 488 -0.23 -12.97 9.42
CA LEU A 488 -0.36 -14.27 8.75
C LEU A 488 -0.74 -14.13 7.27
N ASN A 489 -1.44 -13.05 6.88
CA ASN A 489 -1.65 -12.72 5.47
C ASN A 489 -0.38 -12.10 4.86
N ALA A 490 0.19 -11.10 5.54
CA ALA A 490 1.33 -10.32 5.08
C ALA A 490 2.55 -11.18 4.71
N ARG A 491 2.88 -12.19 5.52
CA ARG A 491 4.11 -13.01 5.38
C ARG A 491 4.28 -13.66 4.01
N HIS A 492 3.19 -13.95 3.30
CA HIS A 492 3.23 -14.58 1.97
C HIS A 492 3.74 -13.63 0.87
N PHE A 493 3.70 -12.33 1.12
CA PHE A 493 4.12 -11.28 0.19
C PHE A 493 5.52 -10.73 0.50
N TRP A 494 6.14 -11.13 1.62
CA TRP A 494 7.50 -10.75 1.99
C TRP A 494 8.49 -11.81 1.50
N VAL A 495 8.78 -11.74 0.21
CA VAL A 495 9.68 -12.68 -0.48
C VAL A 495 11.08 -12.09 -0.57
N TYR A 496 12.06 -12.87 -0.15
CA TYR A 496 13.46 -12.48 -0.13
C TYR A 496 14.26 -13.23 -1.18
N SER A 497 15.09 -12.48 -1.90
CA SER A 497 16.12 -12.99 -2.80
C SER A 497 17.50 -12.98 -2.12
N PRO A 498 18.48 -13.71 -2.67
CA PRO A 498 19.88 -13.55 -2.30
C PRO A 498 20.35 -12.09 -2.45
N ASN A 499 21.52 -11.78 -1.89
CA ASN A 499 22.13 -10.46 -2.10
C ASN A 499 22.32 -10.23 -3.61
N PRO A 500 21.84 -9.09 -4.17
CA PRO A 500 21.89 -8.85 -5.61
C PRO A 500 23.31 -8.89 -6.19
N ARG A 501 24.32 -8.44 -5.44
CA ARG A 501 25.73 -8.43 -5.88
C ARG A 501 26.38 -9.81 -5.85
N ALA A 502 25.78 -10.77 -5.14
CA ALA A 502 26.21 -12.15 -5.11
C ALA A 502 25.45 -13.04 -6.09
N ASP A 503 24.41 -12.51 -6.74
CA ASP A 503 23.48 -13.26 -7.59
C ASP A 503 23.30 -12.59 -8.96
N LEU A 504 22.14 -11.96 -9.23
CA LEU A 504 21.81 -11.42 -10.57
C LEU A 504 22.76 -10.30 -11.04
N PHE A 505 23.32 -9.51 -10.12
CA PHE A 505 24.19 -8.35 -10.40
C PHE A 505 25.62 -8.61 -9.92
N ARG A 506 26.10 -9.86 -10.03
CA ARG A 506 27.49 -10.21 -9.77
C ARG A 506 28.35 -10.04 -11.04
N PRO A 507 29.62 -9.60 -10.92
CA PRO A 507 30.57 -9.70 -12.03
C PRO A 507 30.74 -11.14 -12.50
N ASP A 508 30.97 -11.31 -13.80
CA ASP A 508 31.20 -12.59 -14.46
C ASP A 508 32.12 -12.43 -15.68
N ALA A 509 32.55 -13.56 -16.27
CA ALA A 509 33.46 -13.53 -17.42
C ALA A 509 32.90 -12.80 -18.64
N VAL A 510 31.56 -12.68 -18.77
CA VAL A 510 30.91 -11.99 -19.89
C VAL A 510 31.00 -10.47 -19.68
N THR A 511 30.59 -9.98 -18.52
CA THR A 511 30.71 -8.57 -18.13
C THR A 511 32.16 -8.10 -18.18
N ASP A 512 33.11 -8.90 -17.67
CA ASP A 512 34.55 -8.59 -17.70
C ASP A 512 35.08 -8.51 -19.14
N ARG A 513 34.68 -9.45 -20.01
CA ARG A 513 35.07 -9.45 -21.43
C ARG A 513 34.54 -8.23 -22.17
N ILE A 514 33.28 -7.86 -21.92
CA ILE A 514 32.64 -6.72 -22.58
C ILE A 514 33.30 -5.40 -22.12
N LYS A 515 33.56 -5.24 -20.82
CA LYS A 515 34.29 -4.07 -20.27
C LYS A 515 35.68 -3.88 -20.87
N GLY A 516 36.35 -4.96 -21.27
CA GLY A 516 37.64 -4.90 -21.95
C GLY A 516 37.56 -4.46 -23.42
N THR A 517 36.37 -4.30 -23.99
CA THR A 517 36.17 -3.84 -25.37
C THR A 517 36.04 -2.31 -25.38
N PRO A 518 36.83 -1.57 -26.18
CA PRO A 518 36.72 -0.12 -26.22
C PRO A 518 35.41 0.32 -26.89
N LEU A 519 34.77 1.36 -26.34
CA LEU A 519 33.62 2.04 -26.96
C LEU A 519 34.03 2.71 -28.29
N PRO A 520 33.10 2.85 -29.26
CA PRO A 520 31.67 2.62 -29.15
C PRO A 520 31.24 1.18 -29.48
N TYR A 521 30.38 0.62 -28.63
CA TYR A 521 29.60 -0.59 -28.92
C TYR A 521 28.25 -0.52 -28.19
N ARG A 522 27.33 -1.42 -28.54
CA ARG A 522 26.16 -1.73 -27.72
C ARG A 522 25.99 -3.24 -27.64
N ALA A 523 25.82 -3.75 -26.43
CA ALA A 523 25.55 -5.15 -26.19
C ALA A 523 24.10 -5.49 -26.57
N LEU A 524 23.93 -6.67 -27.17
CA LEU A 524 22.64 -7.30 -27.37
C LEU A 524 22.67 -8.63 -26.60
N ASP A 525 21.87 -8.70 -25.54
CA ASP A 525 21.72 -9.93 -24.77
C ASP A 525 20.80 -10.92 -25.52
N LEU A 526 21.37 -12.05 -25.94
CA LEU A 526 20.67 -13.13 -26.64
C LEU A 526 20.15 -14.22 -25.68
N GLY A 527 19.91 -13.87 -24.41
CA GLY A 527 19.41 -14.78 -23.38
C GLY A 527 20.48 -15.32 -22.44
N VAL A 528 21.60 -14.62 -22.30
CA VAL A 528 22.64 -14.91 -21.30
C VAL A 528 22.12 -14.55 -19.90
N TYR A 529 21.45 -13.40 -19.78
CA TYR A 529 20.72 -13.03 -18.56
C TYR A 529 19.25 -13.41 -18.72
N PRO A 530 18.49 -13.59 -17.61
CA PRO A 530 17.16 -14.13 -17.71
C PRO A 530 16.27 -13.26 -18.63
N PRO A 531 15.57 -13.86 -19.62
CA PRO A 531 14.93 -13.13 -20.73
C PRO A 531 13.93 -12.06 -20.28
N ARG A 532 13.30 -12.28 -19.13
CA ARG A 532 12.34 -11.35 -18.52
C ARG A 532 12.94 -9.97 -18.19
N TYR A 533 14.28 -9.87 -18.15
CA TYR A 533 14.98 -8.65 -17.72
C TYR A 533 15.66 -7.91 -18.88
N TYR A 534 15.53 -8.40 -20.12
CA TYR A 534 16.01 -7.75 -21.35
C TYR A 534 17.40 -7.08 -21.20
N GLY A 535 18.34 -7.76 -20.53
CA GLY A 535 19.69 -7.28 -20.32
C GLY A 535 19.91 -6.19 -19.26
N VAL A 536 18.87 -5.69 -18.56
CA VAL A 536 19.00 -4.68 -17.48
C VAL A 536 20.14 -4.95 -16.47
N PRO A 537 20.50 -6.20 -16.11
CA PRO A 537 21.70 -6.47 -15.30
C PRO A 537 23.00 -5.83 -15.81
N LEU A 538 23.23 -5.78 -17.13
CA LEU A 538 24.44 -5.21 -17.72
C LEU A 538 24.57 -3.69 -17.46
N MET A 539 23.46 -2.97 -17.34
CA MET A 539 23.47 -1.54 -16.99
C MET A 539 24.13 -1.29 -15.63
N ALA A 540 24.00 -2.22 -14.67
CA ALA A 540 24.64 -2.08 -13.36
C ALA A 540 26.17 -2.10 -13.43
N PHE A 541 26.75 -2.32 -14.61
CA PHE A 541 28.17 -2.44 -14.86
C PHE A 541 28.70 -1.43 -15.90
N ASP A 542 27.94 -0.37 -16.23
CA ASP A 542 28.25 0.61 -17.28
C ASP A 542 28.47 -0.04 -18.66
N ILE A 543 27.66 -1.04 -18.99
CA ILE A 543 27.70 -1.70 -20.29
C ILE A 543 26.50 -1.22 -21.12
N PRO A 544 26.72 -0.44 -22.20
CA PRO A 544 25.63 0.08 -23.01
C PRO A 544 24.94 -1.02 -23.80
N GLN A 545 23.62 -0.98 -23.83
CA GLN A 545 22.80 -2.01 -24.45
C GLN A 545 21.93 -1.44 -25.56
N MET A 546 21.59 -2.30 -26.51
CA MET A 546 20.63 -2.00 -27.56
C MET A 546 19.19 -2.06 -27.04
N LEU A 547 18.89 -3.06 -26.20
CA LEU A 547 17.58 -3.30 -25.61
C LEU A 547 17.60 -2.99 -24.10
N GLY A 548 16.46 -3.17 -23.44
CA GLY A 548 16.31 -2.92 -22.02
C GLY A 548 14.87 -3.17 -21.56
N HIS A 549 14.61 -2.91 -20.28
CA HIS A 549 13.26 -2.83 -19.76
C HIS A 549 13.08 -1.51 -18.98
N HIS A 550 12.15 -0.69 -19.45
CA HIS A 550 11.62 0.45 -18.72
C HIS A 550 10.14 0.60 -19.09
N GLY A 551 9.36 1.40 -18.34
CA GLY A 551 7.95 1.65 -18.65
C GLY A 551 7.67 3.04 -19.24
N ASN A 552 8.73 3.79 -19.52
CA ASN A 552 8.74 5.15 -20.05
C ASN A 552 9.97 5.35 -20.98
N GLU A 553 10.36 4.33 -21.71
CA GLU A 553 11.33 4.41 -22.80
C GLU A 553 10.89 5.41 -23.87
N LEU A 554 11.82 5.86 -24.72
CA LEU A 554 11.49 6.72 -25.85
C LEU A 554 10.62 5.95 -26.84
N ARG A 555 9.53 6.57 -27.28
CA ARG A 555 8.70 6.02 -28.34
C ARG A 555 9.33 6.38 -29.69
N TYR A 556 9.65 5.35 -30.47
CA TYR A 556 10.09 5.48 -31.86
C TYR A 556 8.91 5.36 -32.85
#